data_AF-A0AAV9BWA9-F1
#
_entry.id   AF-A0AAV9BWA9-F1
#
_cell.length_a   1.000
_cell.length_b   1.000
_cell.length_c   1.000
_cell.angle_alpha   90.00
_cell.angle_beta   90.00
_cell.angle_gamma   90.00
#
_symmetry.space_group_name_H-M   'P 1'
#
loop_
_entity.id
_entity.type
_entity.pdbx_description
1 polymer ?
#
loop_
_entity_poly.entity_id
_entity_poly.type
_entity_poly.pdbx_seq_one_letter_code
_entity_poly.pdbx_strand_id
1 'polypeptide(L)'
;MMSNYVPVYVMLPLGVVNAENVLENPEDLRARLKKLRSAGVDGVMGDVWWGIIEEKGPRVYEWGAYKELFKMVKECGLKVQAIMSFHQCGGNVGDVVYIPVPKWVRDVAESDPDIFYTNREGARNPEYLSLGVDNLHLFSGRSAVEIYSDFMRSFRENMKEFLDAGLITDIEVGLGPAGELRYPSYPETQGWAFPGIGEFQCYDKYLKAEFKKAATKAGYPDLELPDDAGTYNDVPDNTKFFRTNGTYTTEQGKFFLTWYSNKLIMHGDQILDVANQAFLGCKVKLAAKVSGIHWWYKVSNHAAELTAGYYNLNDRDGYRTIARMLSRHDGILNFTCVEMHDTEQPAEAMSAPQELVQQVFSGGWREEIEVGCENALSRYDATAYNQILLNSRPNGVNKKGPPKFKVTSMTYLRMGDGLFEAKNFKLFSSFVRKMHADQAYIPDPNKYNKPIVPLKRSKPKIPISVLMEATEVIPPFQWDEETDMKVVEEAESVEIANEETGTRSFLKKGVYVANIGVQGSAYRLRQYAFDLLGLADLMGQDAWSYFSKYLCLKTTVMYYDFDKVISAANPDQKPALTDLANKLFDNVEKLQEAVKKQSMPETESCFAETTALLGEVMTRMA
;
A
#
# COMPACT_ATOMS: atom_id res chain seq x y z
N MET A 1 -3.89 -13.66 -25.00
CA MET A 1 -4.24 -12.43 -24.24
C MET A 1 -5.01 -12.72 -22.97
N MET A 2 -6.17 -13.41 -22.99
CA MET A 2 -6.99 -13.68 -21.78
C MET A 2 -6.24 -14.28 -20.58
N SER A 3 -5.26 -15.16 -20.81
CA SER A 3 -4.41 -15.75 -19.77
C SER A 3 -3.52 -14.75 -19.00
N ASN A 4 -3.36 -13.52 -19.52
CA ASN A 4 -2.61 -12.43 -18.89
C ASN A 4 -3.49 -11.52 -18.02
N TYR A 5 -4.81 -11.71 -18.06
CA TYR A 5 -5.76 -10.92 -17.26
C TYR A 5 -5.48 -11.11 -15.77
N VAL A 6 -5.39 -10.02 -15.04
CA VAL A 6 -5.34 -9.99 -13.57
C VAL A 6 -6.61 -9.29 -13.09
N PRO A 7 -7.48 -9.96 -12.32
CA PRO A 7 -8.69 -9.34 -11.81
C PRO A 7 -8.34 -8.23 -10.81
N VAL A 8 -9.09 -7.14 -10.88
CA VAL A 8 -8.95 -5.97 -9.99
C VAL A 8 -10.15 -5.91 -9.06
N TYR A 9 -9.88 -5.92 -7.77
CA TYR A 9 -10.83 -5.69 -6.71
C TYR A 9 -10.61 -4.29 -6.12
N VAL A 10 -11.61 -3.73 -5.45
CA VAL A 10 -11.49 -2.46 -4.73
C VAL A 10 -11.98 -2.66 -3.31
N MET A 11 -11.19 -2.26 -2.32
CA MET A 11 -11.62 -2.28 -0.92
C MET A 11 -12.81 -1.34 -0.73
N LEU A 12 -13.87 -1.83 -0.08
CA LEU A 12 -15.01 -1.01 0.34
C LEU A 12 -14.56 0.06 1.36
N PRO A 13 -15.32 1.14 1.57
CA PRO A 13 -15.03 2.09 2.64
C PRO A 13 -14.99 1.39 4.00
N LEU A 14 -14.08 1.83 4.88
CA LEU A 14 -14.16 1.45 6.28
C LEU A 14 -15.48 1.96 6.88
N GLY A 15 -16.12 1.16 7.72
CA GLY A 15 -17.43 1.51 8.30
C GLY A 15 -18.62 1.37 7.35
N VAL A 16 -18.46 0.75 6.16
CA VAL A 16 -19.59 0.47 5.26
C VAL A 16 -20.74 -0.26 5.97
N VAL A 17 -20.39 -1.17 6.89
CA VAL A 17 -21.26 -1.58 7.99
C VAL A 17 -20.66 -0.96 9.25
N ASN A 18 -21.44 -0.13 9.95
CA ASN A 18 -20.96 0.60 11.12
C ASN A 18 -20.98 -0.24 12.40
N ALA A 19 -20.49 0.33 13.51
CA ALA A 19 -20.37 -0.34 14.80
C ALA A 19 -21.72 -0.85 15.35
N GLU A 20 -22.83 -0.21 14.98
CA GLU A 20 -24.19 -0.61 15.33
C GLU A 20 -24.77 -1.70 14.41
N ASN A 21 -23.95 -2.28 13.53
CA ASN A 21 -24.33 -3.32 12.57
C ASN A 21 -25.40 -2.84 11.57
N VAL A 22 -25.24 -1.63 11.06
CA VAL A 22 -26.10 -1.01 10.05
C VAL A 22 -25.30 -0.71 8.79
N LEU A 23 -25.87 -1.03 7.61
CA LEU A 23 -25.29 -0.68 6.32
C LEU A 23 -25.46 0.82 6.06
N GLU A 24 -24.36 1.57 6.04
CA GLU A 24 -24.39 3.02 5.88
C GLU A 24 -24.58 3.44 4.42
N ASN A 25 -25.39 4.49 4.23
CA ASN A 25 -25.61 5.16 2.95
C ASN A 25 -25.78 4.21 1.74
N PRO A 26 -26.74 3.26 1.80
CA PRO A 26 -26.84 2.17 0.82
C PRO A 26 -27.09 2.65 -0.63
N GLU A 27 -27.73 3.81 -0.81
CA GLU A 27 -27.98 4.38 -2.14
C GLU A 27 -26.69 4.88 -2.80
N ASP A 28 -25.87 5.64 -2.05
CA ASP A 28 -24.57 6.15 -2.51
C ASP A 28 -23.60 4.98 -2.76
N LEU A 29 -23.53 4.03 -1.84
CA LEU A 29 -22.74 2.81 -2.02
C LEU A 29 -23.14 2.08 -3.31
N ARG A 30 -24.44 1.89 -3.56
CA ARG A 30 -24.93 1.25 -4.79
C ARG A 30 -24.51 2.02 -6.04
N ALA A 31 -24.54 3.36 -6.01
CA ALA A 31 -24.09 4.18 -7.12
C ALA A 31 -22.58 4.02 -7.38
N ARG A 32 -21.76 4.02 -6.33
CA ARG A 32 -20.31 3.79 -6.40
C ARG A 32 -19.98 2.40 -6.92
N LEU A 33 -20.66 1.36 -6.44
CA LEU A 33 -20.50 -0.02 -6.93
C LEU A 33 -20.82 -0.14 -8.42
N LYS A 34 -21.92 0.48 -8.89
CA LYS A 34 -22.25 0.52 -10.33
C LYS A 34 -21.18 1.26 -11.15
N LYS A 35 -20.60 2.33 -10.61
CA LYS A 35 -19.52 3.08 -11.25
C LYS A 35 -18.23 2.25 -11.33
N LEU A 36 -17.86 1.51 -10.28
CA LEU A 36 -16.76 0.54 -10.35
C LEU A 36 -17.01 -0.52 -11.41
N ARG A 37 -18.23 -1.08 -11.45
CA ARG A 37 -18.62 -2.09 -12.44
C ARG A 37 -18.46 -1.57 -13.87
N SER A 38 -18.83 -0.31 -14.15
CA SER A 38 -18.69 0.29 -15.48
C SER A 38 -17.23 0.55 -15.89
N ALA A 39 -16.31 0.70 -14.92
CA ALA A 39 -14.86 0.75 -15.16
C ALA A 39 -14.22 -0.63 -15.40
N GLY A 40 -14.97 -1.72 -15.25
CA GLY A 40 -14.47 -3.08 -15.46
C GLY A 40 -14.05 -3.82 -14.20
N VAL A 41 -14.07 -3.20 -13.02
CA VAL A 41 -13.65 -3.81 -11.73
C VAL A 41 -14.32 -5.17 -11.49
N ASP A 42 -13.54 -6.20 -11.17
CA ASP A 42 -14.03 -7.59 -11.04
C ASP A 42 -14.84 -7.82 -9.76
N GLY A 43 -14.46 -7.17 -8.67
CA GLY A 43 -15.13 -7.29 -7.39
C GLY A 43 -14.73 -6.25 -6.36
N VAL A 44 -15.15 -6.47 -5.13
CA VAL A 44 -14.78 -5.66 -3.97
C VAL A 44 -14.25 -6.54 -2.86
N MET A 45 -13.45 -5.94 -1.98
CA MET A 45 -13.00 -6.56 -0.74
C MET A 45 -13.65 -5.84 0.45
N GLY A 46 -14.10 -6.58 1.45
CA GLY A 46 -14.72 -5.99 2.64
C GLY A 46 -14.37 -6.75 3.91
N ASP A 47 -14.06 -5.97 4.95
CA ASP A 47 -13.88 -6.44 6.31
C ASP A 47 -15.20 -6.93 6.89
N VAL A 48 -15.22 -8.18 7.37
CA VAL A 48 -16.32 -8.76 8.14
C VAL A 48 -15.91 -8.73 9.60
N TRP A 49 -16.19 -7.59 10.25
CA TRP A 49 -15.72 -7.26 11.60
C TRP A 49 -16.29 -8.18 12.68
N TRP A 50 -15.40 -8.87 13.39
CA TRP A 50 -15.75 -9.68 14.55
C TRP A 50 -16.46 -8.85 15.62
N GLY A 51 -15.93 -7.66 15.90
CA GLY A 51 -16.47 -6.68 16.84
C GLY A 51 -17.86 -6.15 16.55
N ILE A 52 -18.37 -6.33 15.32
CA ILE A 52 -19.75 -5.98 14.97
C ILE A 52 -20.64 -7.21 15.13
N ILE A 53 -20.20 -8.32 14.55
CA ILE A 53 -21.05 -9.50 14.35
C ILE A 53 -21.30 -10.26 15.65
N GLU A 54 -20.29 -10.41 16.52
CA GLU A 54 -20.38 -11.16 17.78
C GLU A 54 -20.36 -10.22 19.00
N GLU A 55 -20.79 -8.97 18.85
CA GLU A 55 -20.71 -7.97 19.94
C GLU A 55 -21.59 -8.31 21.14
N LYS A 56 -22.80 -8.85 20.88
CA LYS A 56 -23.81 -9.11 21.93
C LYS A 56 -23.45 -10.23 22.90
N GLY A 57 -22.44 -11.04 22.58
CA GLY A 57 -21.94 -12.08 23.47
C GLY A 57 -21.47 -13.34 22.73
N PRO A 58 -20.88 -14.30 23.47
CA PRO A 58 -20.37 -15.54 22.90
C PRO A 58 -21.41 -16.28 22.04
N ARG A 59 -21.09 -16.50 20.76
CA ARG A 59 -21.93 -17.17 19.76
C ARG A 59 -23.26 -16.48 19.43
N VAL A 60 -23.39 -15.20 19.77
CA VAL A 60 -24.54 -14.38 19.38
C VAL A 60 -24.17 -13.60 18.12
N TYR A 61 -24.35 -14.21 16.96
CA TYR A 61 -23.94 -13.64 15.67
C TYR A 61 -25.09 -12.90 14.96
N GLU A 62 -24.84 -11.67 14.52
CA GLU A 62 -25.83 -10.86 13.80
C GLU A 62 -25.38 -10.52 12.38
N TRP A 63 -25.78 -11.35 11.40
CA TRP A 63 -25.32 -11.25 10.01
C TRP A 63 -26.15 -10.31 9.10
N GLY A 64 -27.16 -9.62 9.65
CA GLY A 64 -28.17 -8.89 8.88
C GLY A 64 -27.61 -7.89 7.87
N ALA A 65 -26.85 -6.90 8.33
CA ALA A 65 -26.29 -5.86 7.46
C ALA A 65 -25.30 -6.41 6.42
N TYR A 66 -24.50 -7.41 6.76
CA TYR A 66 -23.59 -8.05 5.79
C TYR A 66 -24.33 -8.84 4.71
N LYS A 67 -25.48 -9.47 5.03
CA LYS A 67 -26.33 -10.08 4.00
C LYS A 67 -26.90 -9.02 3.04
N GLU A 68 -27.31 -7.86 3.56
CA GLU A 68 -27.77 -6.74 2.74
C GLU A 68 -26.66 -6.20 1.84
N LEU A 69 -25.45 -6.02 2.40
CA LEU A 69 -24.27 -5.61 1.65
C LEU A 69 -23.94 -6.59 0.52
N PHE A 70 -23.83 -7.89 0.82
CA PHE A 70 -23.49 -8.89 -0.20
C PHE A 70 -24.58 -9.04 -1.25
N LYS A 71 -25.85 -8.90 -0.88
CA LYS A 71 -26.95 -8.82 -1.84
C LYS A 71 -26.77 -7.63 -2.78
N MET A 72 -26.44 -6.45 -2.26
CA MET A 72 -26.19 -5.25 -3.08
C MET A 72 -24.99 -5.42 -4.02
N VAL A 73 -23.89 -5.99 -3.54
CA VAL A 73 -22.70 -6.27 -4.37
C VAL A 73 -23.05 -7.24 -5.50
N LYS A 74 -23.80 -8.30 -5.20
CA LYS A 74 -24.32 -9.25 -6.19
C LYS A 74 -25.21 -8.59 -7.24
N GLU A 75 -26.15 -7.74 -6.82
CA GLU A 75 -27.03 -6.95 -7.70
C GLU A 75 -26.24 -6.02 -8.63
N CYS A 76 -25.06 -5.53 -8.19
CA CYS A 76 -24.16 -4.71 -9.00
C CYS A 76 -23.23 -5.52 -9.91
N GLY A 77 -23.31 -6.86 -9.90
CA GLY A 77 -22.49 -7.72 -10.77
C GLY A 77 -21.01 -7.73 -10.42
N LEU A 78 -20.69 -7.58 -9.14
CA LEU A 78 -19.33 -7.62 -8.58
C LEU A 78 -19.13 -8.88 -7.73
N LYS A 79 -17.89 -9.37 -7.64
CA LYS A 79 -17.48 -10.42 -6.71
C LYS A 79 -17.11 -9.86 -5.33
N VAL A 80 -16.95 -10.74 -4.35
CA VAL A 80 -16.57 -10.40 -2.97
C VAL A 80 -15.32 -11.17 -2.55
N GLN A 81 -14.37 -10.46 -1.97
CA GLN A 81 -13.33 -11.01 -1.09
C GLN A 81 -13.72 -10.66 0.34
N ALA A 82 -13.95 -11.66 1.18
CA ALA A 82 -14.45 -11.44 2.54
C ALA A 82 -13.33 -11.66 3.56
N ILE A 83 -13.00 -10.62 4.32
CA ILE A 83 -11.95 -10.70 5.35
C ILE A 83 -12.59 -11.10 6.69
N MET A 84 -12.19 -12.22 7.27
CA MET A 84 -12.55 -12.60 8.64
C MET A 84 -11.75 -11.72 9.60
N SER A 85 -12.34 -10.57 9.97
CA SER A 85 -11.61 -9.47 10.59
C SER A 85 -11.66 -9.59 12.11
N PHE A 86 -10.77 -10.43 12.65
CA PHE A 86 -10.63 -10.70 14.08
C PHE A 86 -9.82 -9.64 14.84
N HIS A 87 -9.67 -8.46 14.26
CA HIS A 87 -8.88 -7.34 14.78
C HIS A 87 -9.76 -6.10 14.90
N GLN A 88 -9.25 -5.10 15.62
CA GLN A 88 -9.86 -3.77 15.69
C GLN A 88 -9.59 -2.97 14.41
N CYS A 89 -10.59 -2.20 13.96
CA CYS A 89 -10.37 -1.06 13.08
C CYS A 89 -10.18 0.21 13.92
N GLY A 90 -9.17 1.01 13.62
CA GLY A 90 -8.80 2.20 14.38
C GLY A 90 -7.42 2.04 15.00
N GLY A 91 -6.56 3.04 14.82
CA GLY A 91 -5.22 3.09 15.41
C GLY A 91 -4.08 2.71 14.47
N ASN A 92 -4.36 2.30 13.23
CA ASN A 92 -3.40 2.16 12.14
C ASN A 92 -3.57 3.29 11.10
N VAL A 93 -2.55 3.49 10.25
CA VAL A 93 -2.59 4.46 9.14
C VAL A 93 -3.82 4.23 8.27
N GLY A 94 -4.63 5.28 8.08
CA GLY A 94 -5.79 5.25 7.19
C GLY A 94 -7.09 4.74 7.81
N ASP A 95 -7.07 4.31 9.09
CA ASP A 95 -8.30 4.00 9.81
C ASP A 95 -9.05 5.27 10.20
N VAL A 96 -10.25 5.44 9.64
CA VAL A 96 -11.13 6.59 9.90
C VAL A 96 -12.33 6.24 10.78
N VAL A 97 -12.47 4.97 11.15
CA VAL A 97 -13.53 4.46 12.02
C VAL A 97 -12.92 3.69 13.18
N TYR A 98 -13.67 3.56 14.27
CA TYR A 98 -13.26 2.78 15.43
C TYR A 98 -14.23 1.62 15.65
N ILE A 99 -13.75 0.40 15.43
CA ILE A 99 -14.49 -0.84 15.62
C ILE A 99 -13.60 -1.78 16.45
N PRO A 100 -13.73 -1.81 17.78
CA PRO A 100 -12.90 -2.67 18.63
C PRO A 100 -13.28 -4.15 18.47
N VAL A 101 -12.45 -5.07 18.99
CA VAL A 101 -12.88 -6.46 19.21
C VAL A 101 -14.05 -6.52 20.21
N PRO A 102 -14.85 -7.62 20.21
CA PRO A 102 -16.10 -7.64 20.97
C PRO A 102 -15.95 -7.26 22.44
N LYS A 103 -16.92 -6.51 22.97
CA LYS A 103 -16.89 -6.07 24.37
C LYS A 103 -16.69 -7.21 25.35
N TRP A 104 -17.39 -8.33 25.18
CA TRP A 104 -17.28 -9.48 26.09
C TRP A 104 -15.89 -10.13 26.11
N VAL A 105 -15.07 -9.91 25.07
CA VAL A 105 -13.65 -10.32 25.03
C VAL A 105 -12.80 -9.31 25.77
N ARG A 106 -13.03 -8.02 25.53
CA ARG A 106 -12.33 -6.93 26.24
C ARG A 106 -12.57 -6.97 27.75
N ASP A 107 -13.76 -7.40 28.17
CA ASP A 107 -14.11 -7.56 29.59
C ASP A 107 -13.27 -8.67 30.27
N VAL A 108 -12.77 -9.68 29.52
CA VAL A 108 -11.82 -10.67 30.06
C VAL A 108 -10.50 -9.99 30.47
N ALA A 109 -10.08 -8.96 29.74
CA ALA A 109 -8.84 -8.23 30.01
C ALA A 109 -8.85 -7.46 31.33
N GLU A 110 -10.03 -7.18 31.91
CA GLU A 110 -10.14 -6.57 33.24
C GLU A 110 -9.54 -7.49 34.32
N SER A 111 -9.71 -8.81 34.14
CA SER A 111 -9.14 -9.83 35.04
C SER A 111 -7.80 -10.37 34.56
N ASP A 112 -7.56 -10.38 33.24
CA ASP A 112 -6.38 -10.94 32.62
C ASP A 112 -5.88 -10.09 31.44
N PRO A 113 -5.13 -9.01 31.69
CA PRO A 113 -4.65 -8.13 30.63
C PRO A 113 -3.64 -8.80 29.67
N ASP A 114 -3.10 -9.97 30.03
CA ASP A 114 -2.17 -10.74 29.23
C ASP A 114 -2.84 -11.49 28.06
N ILE A 115 -4.16 -11.34 27.86
CA ILE A 115 -4.81 -11.78 26.62
C ILE A 115 -4.39 -10.95 25.40
N PHE A 116 -3.78 -9.78 25.62
CA PHE A 116 -3.34 -8.86 24.57
C PHE A 116 -1.83 -8.87 24.38
N TYR A 117 -1.39 -8.58 23.16
CA TYR A 117 0.03 -8.37 22.89
C TYR A 117 0.59 -7.26 23.77
N THR A 118 1.82 -7.48 24.24
CA THR A 118 2.42 -6.63 25.27
C THR A 118 3.87 -6.37 24.94
N ASN A 119 4.25 -5.09 24.97
CA ASN A 119 5.63 -4.65 24.78
C ASN A 119 6.43 -4.77 26.09
N ARG A 120 7.73 -4.43 26.05
CA ARG A 120 8.60 -4.57 27.22
C ARG A 120 8.19 -3.70 28.41
N GLU A 121 7.65 -2.52 28.15
CA GLU A 121 7.18 -1.59 29.18
C GLU A 121 5.85 -2.02 29.83
N GLY A 122 5.21 -3.07 29.30
CA GLY A 122 3.94 -3.59 29.80
C GLY A 122 2.71 -2.92 29.16
N ALA A 123 2.90 -2.11 28.12
CA ALA A 123 1.81 -1.52 27.35
C ALA A 123 1.04 -2.62 26.61
N ARG A 124 -0.28 -2.65 26.80
CA ARG A 124 -1.18 -3.63 26.20
C ARG A 124 -1.74 -3.08 24.90
N ASN A 125 -1.71 -3.88 23.84
CA ASN A 125 -2.35 -3.53 22.57
C ASN A 125 -3.67 -4.34 22.40
N PRO A 126 -4.85 -3.71 22.55
CA PRO A 126 -6.14 -4.39 22.50
C PRO A 126 -6.62 -4.71 21.07
N GLU A 127 -5.86 -4.37 20.04
CA GLU A 127 -6.27 -4.53 18.63
C GLU A 127 -6.48 -5.99 18.24
N TYR A 128 -5.74 -6.92 18.85
CA TYR A 128 -5.80 -8.34 18.56
C TYR A 128 -5.42 -9.17 19.78
N LEU A 129 -5.95 -10.39 19.90
CA LEU A 129 -5.59 -11.32 20.98
C LEU A 129 -4.17 -11.84 20.78
N SER A 130 -3.35 -11.84 21.83
CA SER A 130 -2.00 -12.43 21.74
C SER A 130 -2.09 -13.89 21.31
N LEU A 131 -1.26 -14.32 20.36
CA LEU A 131 -1.17 -15.73 19.99
C LEU A 131 -0.75 -16.64 21.16
N GLY A 132 -0.29 -16.07 22.28
CA GLY A 132 -0.08 -16.79 23.54
C GLY A 132 -1.36 -17.40 24.12
N VAL A 133 -2.54 -16.89 23.76
CA VAL A 133 -3.85 -17.39 24.22
C VAL A 133 -4.61 -18.23 23.18
N ASP A 134 -3.99 -18.53 22.03
CA ASP A 134 -4.60 -19.30 20.93
C ASP A 134 -5.37 -20.53 21.40
N ASN A 135 -4.81 -21.24 22.39
CA ASN A 135 -5.28 -22.54 22.87
C ASN A 135 -5.72 -22.52 24.35
N LEU A 136 -5.87 -21.34 24.96
CA LEU A 136 -6.26 -21.20 26.37
C LEU A 136 -7.76 -20.90 26.49
N HIS A 137 -8.47 -21.65 27.33
CA HIS A 137 -9.93 -21.58 27.43
C HIS A 137 -10.42 -20.43 28.34
N LEU A 138 -10.02 -19.20 28.01
CA LEU A 138 -10.26 -18.00 28.82
C LEU A 138 -11.58 -17.31 28.48
N PHE A 139 -12.18 -17.63 27.34
CA PHE A 139 -13.26 -16.84 26.75
C PHE A 139 -14.60 -17.57 26.86
N SER A 140 -15.19 -17.54 28.06
CA SER A 140 -16.41 -18.30 28.39
C SER A 140 -16.28 -19.79 28.08
N GLY A 141 -15.12 -20.37 28.44
CA GLY A 141 -14.80 -21.78 28.21
C GLY A 141 -14.33 -22.12 26.80
N ARG A 142 -14.10 -21.12 25.93
CA ARG A 142 -13.49 -21.28 24.60
C ARG A 142 -12.08 -20.71 24.55
N SER A 143 -11.27 -21.24 23.65
CA SER A 143 -10.00 -20.66 23.21
C SER A 143 -10.18 -19.65 22.07
N ALA A 144 -9.17 -18.83 21.81
CA ALA A 144 -9.22 -17.85 20.70
C ALA A 144 -9.40 -18.56 19.34
N VAL A 145 -8.69 -19.67 19.10
CA VAL A 145 -8.84 -20.46 17.86
C VAL A 145 -10.25 -21.04 17.72
N GLU A 146 -10.88 -21.47 18.81
CA GLU A 146 -12.28 -21.94 18.77
C GLU A 146 -13.26 -20.80 18.47
N ILE A 147 -13.02 -19.60 18.98
CA ILE A 147 -13.82 -18.42 18.63
C ILE A 147 -13.73 -18.15 17.12
N TYR A 148 -12.52 -18.10 16.57
CA TYR A 148 -12.30 -17.87 15.14
C TYR A 148 -12.95 -18.97 14.29
N SER A 149 -12.83 -20.24 14.72
CA SER A 149 -13.48 -21.38 14.07
C SER A 149 -15.01 -21.30 14.10
N ASP A 150 -15.60 -20.97 15.26
CA ASP A 150 -17.05 -20.82 15.43
C ASP A 150 -17.59 -19.68 14.55
N PHE A 151 -16.88 -18.55 14.51
CA PHE A 151 -17.23 -17.39 13.69
C PHE A 151 -17.25 -17.75 12.19
N MET A 152 -16.18 -18.38 11.69
CA MET A 152 -16.10 -18.79 10.28
C MET A 152 -17.15 -19.83 9.91
N ARG A 153 -17.48 -20.77 10.80
CA ARG A 153 -18.56 -21.73 10.60
C ARG A 153 -19.92 -21.03 10.52
N SER A 154 -20.18 -20.11 11.43
CA SER A 154 -21.41 -19.30 11.43
C SER A 154 -21.52 -18.46 10.15
N PHE A 155 -20.43 -17.85 9.68
CA PHE A 155 -20.38 -17.13 8.41
C PHE A 155 -20.71 -18.06 7.23
N ARG A 156 -20.06 -19.23 7.15
CA ARG A 156 -20.29 -20.23 6.09
C ARG A 156 -21.76 -20.66 6.00
N GLU A 157 -22.40 -20.90 7.15
CA GLU A 157 -23.81 -21.27 7.23
C GLU A 157 -24.74 -20.11 6.81
N ASN A 158 -24.48 -18.90 7.31
CA ASN A 158 -25.35 -17.75 7.09
C ASN A 158 -25.19 -17.11 5.71
N MET A 159 -24.01 -17.25 5.09
CA MET A 159 -23.70 -16.72 3.76
C MET A 159 -23.75 -17.82 2.68
N LYS A 160 -24.35 -18.98 2.99
CA LYS A 160 -24.40 -20.14 2.09
C LYS A 160 -24.93 -19.77 0.70
N GLU A 161 -25.97 -18.94 0.61
CA GLU A 161 -26.55 -18.53 -0.67
C GLU A 161 -25.55 -17.75 -1.56
N PHE A 162 -24.65 -16.99 -0.95
CA PHE A 162 -23.64 -16.20 -1.65
C PHE A 162 -22.43 -17.07 -2.03
N LEU A 163 -22.04 -18.00 -1.17
CA LEU A 163 -21.00 -19.00 -1.42
C LEU A 163 -21.41 -19.95 -2.56
N ASP A 164 -22.63 -20.49 -2.53
CA ASP A 164 -23.15 -21.40 -3.57
C ASP A 164 -23.26 -20.69 -4.93
N ALA A 165 -23.64 -19.40 -4.91
CA ALA A 165 -23.71 -18.56 -6.11
C ALA A 165 -22.33 -18.16 -6.65
N GLY A 166 -21.24 -18.50 -5.96
CA GLY A 166 -19.88 -18.08 -6.31
C GLY A 166 -19.70 -16.57 -6.31
N LEU A 167 -20.43 -15.84 -5.44
CA LEU A 167 -20.25 -14.41 -5.24
C LEU A 167 -18.91 -14.15 -4.55
N ILE A 168 -18.66 -14.88 -3.48
CA ILE A 168 -17.44 -14.80 -2.68
C ILE A 168 -16.37 -15.66 -3.38
N THR A 169 -15.25 -15.06 -3.77
CA THR A 169 -14.15 -15.75 -4.47
C THR A 169 -13.11 -16.31 -3.51
N ASP A 170 -12.90 -15.61 -2.40
CA ASP A 170 -11.92 -15.97 -1.39
C ASP A 170 -12.34 -15.48 0.00
N ILE A 171 -11.84 -16.21 0.99
CA ILE A 171 -11.92 -15.88 2.40
C ILE A 171 -10.51 -15.53 2.85
N GLU A 172 -10.31 -14.26 3.17
CA GLU A 172 -9.08 -13.78 3.75
C GLU A 172 -9.16 -13.89 5.25
N VAL A 173 -8.30 -14.69 5.85
CA VAL A 173 -8.36 -14.98 7.28
C VAL A 173 -7.47 -13.99 8.01
N GLY A 174 -8.04 -13.15 8.88
CA GLY A 174 -7.28 -12.21 9.69
C GLY A 174 -6.43 -12.92 10.74
N LEU A 175 -5.12 -12.68 10.75
CA LEU A 175 -4.14 -13.41 11.58
C LEU A 175 -3.34 -12.51 12.54
N GLY A 176 -3.84 -11.30 12.79
CA GLY A 176 -3.17 -10.31 13.61
C GLY A 176 -3.70 -8.89 13.39
N PRO A 177 -2.92 -7.87 13.83
CA PRO A 177 -3.23 -6.45 13.62
C PRO A 177 -3.46 -6.14 12.14
N ALA A 178 -4.44 -5.28 11.82
CA ALA A 178 -4.92 -5.02 10.45
C ALA A 178 -5.26 -6.29 9.63
N GLY A 179 -5.49 -7.44 10.28
CA GLY A 179 -5.72 -8.73 9.64
C GLY A 179 -4.45 -9.43 9.12
N GLU A 180 -3.29 -8.81 9.29
CA GLU A 180 -2.01 -9.30 8.80
C GLU A 180 -1.38 -10.32 9.75
N LEU A 181 -0.71 -11.33 9.21
CA LEU A 181 0.07 -12.29 10.00
C LEU A 181 1.35 -11.62 10.51
N ARG A 182 1.26 -10.89 11.62
CA ARG A 182 2.39 -10.21 12.28
C ARG A 182 2.07 -9.86 13.74
N TYR A 183 3.10 -9.38 14.43
CA TYR A 183 2.93 -8.68 15.70
C TYR A 183 2.60 -7.18 15.52
N PRO A 184 1.98 -6.52 16.51
CA PRO A 184 1.75 -5.07 16.48
C PRO A 184 3.02 -4.31 16.90
N SER A 185 4.09 -4.42 16.12
CA SER A 185 5.41 -3.84 16.46
C SER A 185 5.56 -2.37 16.15
N TYR A 186 4.65 -1.78 15.36
CA TYR A 186 4.65 -0.37 14.96
C TYR A 186 3.32 0.36 15.26
N PRO A 187 2.78 0.30 16.49
CA PRO A 187 1.48 0.89 16.80
C PRO A 187 1.56 2.42 16.93
N GLU A 188 0.90 3.16 16.05
CA GLU A 188 0.84 4.64 16.15
C GLU A 188 0.21 5.10 17.46
N THR A 189 -0.75 4.32 17.98
CA THR A 189 -1.42 4.58 19.27
C THR A 189 -0.48 4.56 20.47
N GLN A 190 0.71 3.98 20.34
CA GLN A 190 1.75 3.97 21.38
C GLN A 190 2.94 4.86 21.00
N GLY A 191 2.77 5.74 20.02
CA GLY A 191 3.74 6.76 19.64
C GLY A 191 4.82 6.30 18.67
N TRP A 192 4.70 5.10 18.08
CA TRP A 192 5.56 4.72 16.96
C TRP A 192 5.33 5.67 15.78
N ALA A 193 6.41 6.04 15.11
CA ALA A 193 6.39 6.81 13.87
C ALA A 193 7.39 6.22 12.88
N PHE A 194 7.00 6.18 11.60
CA PHE A 194 7.89 5.77 10.52
C PHE A 194 9.14 6.68 10.47
N PRO A 195 10.37 6.13 10.29
CA PRO A 195 10.72 4.73 10.06
C PRO A 195 11.27 4.02 11.32
N GLY A 196 10.71 4.21 12.52
CA GLY A 196 11.18 3.56 13.74
C GLY A 196 11.27 2.02 13.64
N ILE A 197 12.26 1.41 14.31
CA ILE A 197 12.48 -0.05 14.27
C ILE A 197 11.33 -0.88 14.85
N GLY A 198 10.43 -0.27 15.62
CA GLY A 198 9.36 -0.98 16.33
C GLY A 198 9.85 -1.70 17.59
N GLU A 199 8.96 -2.44 18.26
CA GLU A 199 9.31 -3.26 19.43
C GLU A 199 8.82 -4.70 19.30
N PHE A 200 9.50 -5.62 20.00
CA PHE A 200 9.01 -6.98 20.17
C PHE A 200 7.78 -7.01 21.08
N GLN A 201 6.74 -7.75 20.68
CA GLN A 201 5.44 -7.77 21.36
C GLN A 201 5.15 -9.11 22.08
N CYS A 202 6.16 -9.71 22.70
CA CYS A 202 6.08 -11.04 23.33
C CYS A 202 6.15 -11.03 24.86
N TYR A 203 5.84 -9.91 25.51
CA TYR A 203 6.02 -9.75 26.96
C TYR A 203 4.77 -10.06 27.78
N ASP A 204 3.68 -10.50 27.17
CA ASP A 204 2.55 -11.05 27.91
C ASP A 204 2.99 -12.32 28.67
N LYS A 205 2.33 -12.60 29.79
CA LYS A 205 2.75 -13.70 30.67
C LYS A 205 2.79 -15.06 29.99
N TYR A 206 1.97 -15.29 28.96
CA TYR A 206 1.87 -16.57 28.27
C TYR A 206 3.07 -16.79 27.35
N LEU A 207 3.34 -15.81 26.48
CA LEU A 207 4.50 -15.84 25.59
C LEU A 207 5.82 -15.83 26.37
N LYS A 208 5.91 -15.04 27.43
CA LYS A 208 7.08 -15.03 28.32
C LYS A 208 7.32 -16.40 28.97
N ALA A 209 6.27 -17.04 29.50
CA ALA A 209 6.38 -18.37 30.10
C ALA A 209 6.73 -19.45 29.05
N GLU A 210 6.15 -19.37 27.86
CA GLU A 210 6.45 -20.29 26.76
C GLU A 210 7.91 -20.15 26.30
N PHE A 211 8.39 -18.92 26.11
CA PHE A 211 9.78 -18.66 25.76
C PHE A 211 10.72 -19.22 26.83
N LYS A 212 10.45 -18.97 28.12
CA LYS A 212 11.29 -19.49 29.21
C LYS A 212 11.38 -21.02 29.19
N LYS A 213 10.27 -21.70 28.92
CA LYS A 213 10.22 -23.16 28.77
C LYS A 213 11.01 -23.63 27.56
N ALA A 214 10.89 -22.94 26.42
CA ALA A 214 11.63 -23.25 25.20
C ALA A 214 13.14 -23.06 25.41
N ALA A 215 13.56 -21.94 25.99
CA ALA A 215 14.95 -21.62 26.29
C ALA A 215 15.57 -22.64 27.26
N THR A 216 14.87 -22.98 28.35
CA THR A 216 15.32 -24.02 29.29
C THR A 216 15.51 -25.37 28.60
N LYS A 217 14.57 -25.77 27.73
CA LYS A 217 14.66 -27.03 26.96
C LYS A 217 15.82 -27.02 25.96
N ALA A 218 16.18 -25.85 25.43
CA ALA A 218 17.30 -25.67 24.51
C ALA A 218 18.67 -25.55 25.21
N GLY A 219 18.73 -25.62 26.55
CA GLY A 219 19.97 -25.51 27.31
C GLY A 219 20.33 -24.07 27.72
N TYR A 220 19.38 -23.13 27.60
CA TYR A 220 19.54 -21.72 27.97
C TYR A 220 18.61 -21.34 29.14
N PRO A 221 18.74 -21.93 30.33
CA PRO A 221 17.82 -21.72 31.45
C PRO A 221 17.83 -20.28 31.99
N ASP A 222 18.91 -19.52 31.78
CA ASP A 222 19.06 -18.13 32.23
C ASP A 222 18.71 -17.11 31.14
N LEU A 223 18.40 -17.56 29.92
CA LEU A 223 18.00 -16.66 28.83
C LEU A 223 16.61 -16.07 29.12
N GLU A 224 16.52 -14.75 28.99
CA GLU A 224 15.32 -13.95 29.10
C GLU A 224 14.96 -13.34 27.74
N LEU A 225 13.76 -12.77 27.63
CA LEU A 225 13.37 -11.97 26.47
C LEU A 225 14.32 -10.77 26.29
N PRO A 226 14.50 -10.25 25.06
CA PRO A 226 15.42 -9.14 24.82
C PRO A 226 15.19 -7.96 25.74
N ASP A 227 16.27 -7.39 26.27
CA ASP A 227 16.27 -6.23 27.16
C ASP A 227 17.12 -5.08 26.59
N ASP A 228 17.59 -5.24 25.35
CA ASP A 228 18.59 -4.40 24.71
C ASP A 228 18.24 -4.04 23.25
N ALA A 229 16.97 -4.24 22.88
CA ALA A 229 16.40 -3.98 21.54
C ALA A 229 15.93 -2.54 21.30
N GLY A 230 16.08 -1.65 22.27
CA GLY A 230 15.62 -0.26 22.16
C GLY A 230 14.11 -0.11 22.33
N THR A 231 13.57 0.95 21.74
CA THR A 231 12.17 1.37 21.76
C THR A 231 11.63 1.60 20.35
N TYR A 232 10.31 1.83 20.22
CA TYR A 232 9.60 1.98 18.95
C TYR A 232 10.32 2.85 17.90
N ASN A 233 10.85 4.00 18.29
CA ASN A 233 11.39 5.03 17.39
C ASN A 233 12.91 5.07 17.31
N ASP A 234 13.61 4.07 17.89
CA ASP A 234 15.05 3.98 17.74
C ASP A 234 15.44 3.66 16.28
N VAL A 235 16.70 3.93 15.96
CA VAL A 235 17.37 3.43 14.76
C VAL A 235 18.24 2.22 15.14
N PRO A 236 18.47 1.25 14.23
CA PRO A 236 19.12 -0.02 14.59
C PRO A 236 20.44 0.12 15.34
N ASP A 237 21.33 1.00 14.87
CA ASP A 237 22.68 1.19 15.42
C ASP A 237 22.70 1.77 16.84
N ASN A 238 21.61 2.39 17.29
CA ASN A 238 21.47 2.89 18.66
C ASN A 238 21.14 1.78 19.66
N THR A 239 20.77 0.58 19.18
CA THR A 239 20.38 -0.54 20.03
C THR A 239 21.50 -1.57 20.08
N LYS A 240 21.72 -2.18 21.25
CA LYS A 240 22.70 -3.27 21.35
C LYS A 240 22.22 -4.52 20.62
N PHE A 241 20.90 -4.71 20.51
CA PHE A 241 20.34 -5.85 19.80
C PHE A 241 20.60 -5.78 18.29
N PHE A 242 20.29 -4.66 17.61
CA PHE A 242 20.30 -4.58 16.14
C PHE A 242 21.55 -3.95 15.53
N ARG A 243 22.40 -3.26 16.30
CA ARG A 243 23.67 -2.72 15.77
C ARG A 243 24.53 -3.81 15.13
N THR A 244 25.49 -3.39 14.29
CA THR A 244 26.47 -4.31 13.70
C THR A 244 27.12 -5.22 14.76
N ASN A 245 27.11 -6.54 14.52
CA ASN A 245 27.54 -7.58 15.47
C ASN A 245 26.80 -7.56 16.82
N GLY A 246 25.56 -7.06 16.84
CA GLY A 246 24.69 -6.99 18.01
C GLY A 246 24.09 -8.34 18.41
N THR A 247 23.26 -8.31 19.44
CA THR A 247 22.64 -9.51 20.03
C THR A 247 21.90 -10.35 19.01
N TYR A 248 21.30 -9.75 17.97
CA TYR A 248 20.59 -10.48 16.90
C TYR A 248 21.45 -11.54 16.18
N THR A 249 22.78 -11.37 16.15
CA THR A 249 23.72 -12.31 15.50
C THR A 249 24.21 -13.44 16.40
N THR A 250 24.01 -13.33 17.72
CA THR A 250 24.46 -14.34 18.70
C THR A 250 23.60 -15.60 18.67
N GLU A 251 24.09 -16.70 19.24
CA GLU A 251 23.29 -17.93 19.40
C GLU A 251 21.96 -17.66 20.13
N GLN A 252 21.99 -16.84 21.18
CA GLN A 252 20.80 -16.49 21.98
C GLN A 252 19.83 -15.59 21.20
N GLY A 253 20.32 -14.60 20.47
CA GLY A 253 19.48 -13.74 19.64
C GLY A 253 18.85 -14.51 18.49
N LYS A 254 19.62 -15.37 17.81
CA LYS A 254 19.12 -16.27 16.75
C LYS A 254 18.07 -17.26 17.29
N PHE A 255 18.28 -17.79 18.49
CA PHE A 255 17.31 -18.64 19.16
C PHE A 255 16.00 -17.88 19.44
N PHE A 256 16.08 -16.67 20.01
CA PHE A 256 14.92 -15.82 20.25
C PHE A 256 14.17 -15.48 18.96
N LEU A 257 14.86 -14.99 17.93
CA LEU A 257 14.24 -14.61 16.65
C LEU A 257 13.59 -15.81 15.96
N THR A 258 14.23 -16.99 16.01
CA THR A 258 13.65 -18.24 15.49
C THR A 258 12.39 -18.62 16.24
N TRP A 259 12.40 -18.55 17.59
CA TRP A 259 11.21 -18.81 18.39
C TRP A 259 10.09 -17.83 18.03
N TYR A 260 10.39 -16.54 18.03
CA TYR A 260 9.43 -15.46 17.82
C TYR A 260 8.77 -15.54 16.44
N SER A 261 9.54 -15.74 15.36
CA SER A 261 8.97 -15.91 14.02
C SER A 261 8.19 -17.22 13.86
N ASN A 262 8.65 -18.31 14.50
CA ASN A 262 7.95 -19.59 14.41
C ASN A 262 6.58 -19.56 15.08
N LYS A 263 6.41 -18.74 16.12
CA LYS A 263 5.10 -18.53 16.75
C LYS A 263 4.06 -18.00 15.76
N LEU A 264 4.41 -17.03 14.90
CA LEU A 264 3.52 -16.55 13.84
C LEU A 264 3.21 -17.66 12.82
N ILE A 265 4.21 -18.40 12.36
CA ILE A 265 4.00 -19.48 11.38
C ILE A 265 3.03 -20.54 11.94
N MET A 266 3.20 -20.91 13.22
CA MET A 266 2.33 -21.88 13.89
C MET A 266 0.91 -21.34 14.11
N HIS A 267 0.78 -20.07 14.48
CA HIS A 267 -0.50 -19.38 14.61
C HIS A 267 -1.27 -19.37 13.28
N GLY A 268 -0.61 -18.96 12.20
CA GLY A 268 -1.16 -18.98 10.84
C GLY A 268 -1.60 -20.38 10.39
N ASP A 269 -0.74 -21.40 10.55
CA ASP A 269 -1.05 -22.81 10.22
C ASP A 269 -2.30 -23.30 10.98
N GLN A 270 -2.38 -23.01 12.28
CA GLN A 270 -3.48 -23.46 13.13
C GLN A 270 -4.81 -22.83 12.73
N ILE A 271 -4.85 -21.51 12.53
CA ILE A 271 -6.09 -20.80 12.20
C ILE A 271 -6.53 -21.11 10.76
N LEU A 272 -5.61 -21.18 9.80
CA LEU A 272 -5.92 -21.60 8.44
C LEU A 272 -6.41 -23.05 8.37
N ASP A 273 -5.95 -23.91 9.28
CA ASP A 273 -6.46 -25.27 9.36
C ASP A 273 -7.94 -25.32 9.77
N VAL A 274 -8.36 -24.53 10.76
CA VAL A 274 -9.78 -24.44 11.16
C VAL A 274 -10.62 -23.65 10.15
N ALA A 275 -10.06 -22.67 9.45
CA ALA A 275 -10.71 -22.00 8.32
C ALA A 275 -10.99 -22.98 7.19
N ASN A 276 -10.01 -23.82 6.83
CA ASN A 276 -10.17 -24.86 5.82
C ASN A 276 -11.25 -25.87 6.21
N GLN A 277 -11.38 -26.23 7.48
CA GLN A 277 -12.49 -27.06 7.96
C GLN A 277 -13.84 -26.33 7.83
N ALA A 278 -13.91 -25.06 8.24
CA ALA A 278 -15.12 -24.25 8.17
C ALA A 278 -15.63 -24.06 6.73
N PHE A 279 -14.74 -23.92 5.75
CA PHE A 279 -15.11 -23.71 4.34
C PHE A 279 -14.94 -24.94 3.45
N LEU A 280 -14.72 -26.13 4.03
CA LEU A 280 -14.52 -27.37 3.27
C LEU A 280 -15.68 -27.62 2.29
N GLY A 281 -15.34 -27.80 1.01
CA GLY A 281 -16.30 -28.03 -0.08
C GLY A 281 -16.94 -26.77 -0.67
N CYS A 282 -16.72 -25.58 -0.11
CA CYS A 282 -17.14 -24.31 -0.72
C CYS A 282 -16.22 -23.95 -1.90
N LYS A 283 -16.76 -23.32 -2.94
CA LYS A 283 -15.96 -22.81 -4.08
C LYS A 283 -15.34 -21.46 -3.74
N VAL A 284 -14.38 -21.48 -2.82
CA VAL A 284 -13.60 -20.31 -2.38
C VAL A 284 -12.13 -20.69 -2.25
N LYS A 285 -11.25 -19.71 -2.34
CA LYS A 285 -9.86 -19.82 -1.91
C LYS A 285 -9.69 -19.30 -0.48
N LEU A 286 -8.65 -19.74 0.21
CA LEU A 286 -8.23 -19.11 1.46
C LEU A 286 -7.07 -18.17 1.16
N ALA A 287 -7.02 -17.03 1.84
CA ALA A 287 -5.92 -16.08 1.74
C ALA A 287 -5.43 -15.68 3.14
N ALA A 288 -4.16 -15.31 3.22
CA ALA A 288 -3.55 -14.71 4.40
C ALA A 288 -2.75 -13.48 3.99
N LYS A 289 -2.88 -12.40 4.78
CA LYS A 289 -2.18 -11.14 4.57
C LYS A 289 -0.80 -11.18 5.19
N VAL A 290 0.21 -10.72 4.45
CA VAL A 290 1.57 -10.51 4.92
C VAL A 290 1.92 -9.05 4.70
N SER A 291 2.43 -8.39 5.74
CA SER A 291 2.70 -6.95 5.74
C SER A 291 4.01 -6.61 5.03
N GLY A 292 4.02 -5.48 4.31
CA GLY A 292 5.18 -4.97 3.59
C GLY A 292 6.06 -4.09 4.47
N ILE A 293 6.89 -4.71 5.30
CA ILE A 293 7.78 -3.98 6.20
C ILE A 293 9.07 -3.59 5.46
N HIS A 294 8.98 -2.51 4.71
CA HIS A 294 10.02 -2.13 3.74
C HIS A 294 11.15 -1.27 4.33
N TRP A 295 10.96 -0.65 5.50
CA TRP A 295 12.00 0.16 6.15
C TRP A 295 13.01 -0.72 6.90
N TRP A 296 14.26 -0.27 6.92
CA TRP A 296 15.44 -1.02 7.34
C TRP A 296 15.78 -2.26 6.50
N TYR A 297 15.09 -2.52 5.39
CA TYR A 297 15.39 -3.65 4.50
C TYR A 297 16.79 -3.56 3.90
N LYS A 298 17.32 -2.34 3.65
CA LYS A 298 18.66 -2.15 3.06
C LYS A 298 19.82 -2.37 4.04
N VAL A 299 19.54 -2.60 5.33
CA VAL A 299 20.58 -2.84 6.34
C VAL A 299 20.53 -4.28 6.84
N SER A 300 21.69 -4.83 7.20
CA SER A 300 21.87 -6.26 7.49
C SER A 300 21.06 -6.80 8.67
N ASN A 301 20.48 -5.94 9.49
CA ASN A 301 19.69 -6.33 10.67
C ASN A 301 18.19 -6.37 10.41
N HIS A 302 17.67 -5.79 9.31
CA HIS A 302 16.24 -5.83 8.95
C HIS A 302 15.29 -5.56 10.15
N ALA A 303 15.63 -4.59 11.01
CA ALA A 303 15.12 -4.54 12.39
C ALA A 303 13.58 -4.53 12.47
N ALA A 304 12.92 -3.78 11.58
CA ALA A 304 11.46 -3.70 11.58
C ALA A 304 10.78 -5.01 11.14
N GLU A 305 11.38 -5.73 10.18
CA GLU A 305 10.90 -7.07 9.82
C GLU A 305 11.03 -8.02 11.02
N LEU A 306 12.17 -7.98 11.71
CA LEU A 306 12.42 -8.80 12.89
C LEU A 306 11.42 -8.53 14.02
N THR A 307 11.16 -7.26 14.36
CA THR A 307 10.18 -6.89 15.39
C THR A 307 8.75 -7.20 14.99
N ALA A 308 8.41 -7.11 13.71
CA ALA A 308 7.12 -7.57 13.18
C ALA A 308 6.95 -9.11 13.21
N GLY A 309 8.03 -9.84 13.46
CA GLY A 309 8.09 -11.31 13.54
C GLY A 309 8.48 -11.99 12.23
N TYR A 310 8.82 -11.23 11.19
CA TYR A 310 9.42 -11.74 9.97
C TYR A 310 10.92 -11.85 10.16
N TYR A 311 11.40 -13.06 10.46
CA TYR A 311 12.84 -13.28 10.61
C TYR A 311 13.54 -13.35 9.25
N ASN A 312 13.58 -12.21 8.55
CA ASN A 312 14.23 -12.03 7.27
C ASN A 312 15.59 -11.36 7.47
N LEU A 313 16.61 -11.86 6.79
CA LEU A 313 17.95 -11.30 6.72
C LEU A 313 18.51 -11.57 5.31
N ASN A 314 19.60 -10.88 4.95
CA ASN A 314 20.32 -11.13 3.70
C ASN A 314 20.71 -12.60 3.46
N ASP A 315 20.92 -13.38 4.53
CA ASP A 315 21.30 -14.80 4.51
C ASP A 315 20.19 -15.73 5.03
N ARG A 316 18.98 -15.22 5.27
CA ARG A 316 17.84 -15.98 5.77
C ARG A 316 16.51 -15.47 5.20
N ASP A 317 15.85 -16.26 4.35
CA ASP A 317 14.53 -15.91 3.81
C ASP A 317 13.43 -16.13 4.87
N GLY A 318 12.88 -15.03 5.39
CA GLY A 318 11.79 -15.05 6.38
C GLY A 318 10.39 -15.26 5.78
N TYR A 319 10.22 -15.01 4.48
CA TYR A 319 8.91 -14.99 3.83
C TYR A 319 8.58 -16.31 3.14
N ARG A 320 9.57 -16.99 2.57
CA ARG A 320 9.37 -18.29 1.94
C ARG A 320 8.94 -19.36 2.95
N THR A 321 9.28 -19.22 4.22
CA THR A 321 8.75 -20.08 5.30
C THR A 321 7.23 -19.92 5.47
N ILE A 322 6.70 -18.70 5.30
CA ILE A 322 5.26 -18.42 5.35
C ILE A 322 4.60 -18.99 4.09
N ALA A 323 5.17 -18.76 2.91
CA ALA A 323 4.66 -19.32 1.66
C ALA A 323 4.59 -20.87 1.70
N ARG A 324 5.64 -21.52 2.23
CA ARG A 324 5.65 -22.99 2.41
C ARG A 324 4.56 -23.46 3.36
N MET A 325 4.32 -22.74 4.45
CA MET A 325 3.20 -23.02 5.35
C MET A 325 1.86 -22.93 4.59
N LEU A 326 1.63 -21.86 3.83
CA LEU A 326 0.40 -21.66 3.05
C LEU A 326 0.16 -22.77 2.00
N SER A 327 1.22 -23.35 1.44
CA SER A 327 1.14 -24.40 0.41
C SER A 327 0.33 -25.64 0.81
N ARG A 328 0.25 -25.92 2.12
CA ARG A 328 -0.52 -27.05 2.64
C ARG A 328 -2.03 -26.76 2.65
N HIS A 329 -2.41 -25.49 2.68
CA HIS A 329 -3.80 -25.03 2.75
C HIS A 329 -4.39 -24.70 1.37
N ASP A 330 -3.59 -24.80 0.30
CA ASP A 330 -3.90 -24.18 -1.01
C ASP A 330 -4.21 -22.67 -0.85
N GLY A 331 -3.47 -22.03 0.07
CA GLY A 331 -3.67 -20.64 0.45
C GLY A 331 -2.99 -19.65 -0.50
N ILE A 332 -3.60 -18.48 -0.65
CA ILE A 332 -3.05 -17.33 -1.34
C ILE A 332 -2.23 -16.51 -0.34
N LEU A 333 -1.01 -16.13 -0.72
CA LEU A 333 -0.24 -15.10 -0.02
C LEU A 333 -0.66 -13.75 -0.58
N ASN A 334 -1.40 -12.95 0.20
CA ASN A 334 -1.75 -11.59 -0.18
C ASN A 334 -0.75 -10.61 0.45
N PHE A 335 -0.11 -9.78 -0.37
CA PHE A 335 1.00 -8.92 0.05
C PHE A 335 0.76 -7.46 -0.32
N THR A 336 1.19 -6.54 0.53
CA THR A 336 1.00 -5.10 0.34
C THR A 336 2.25 -4.38 -0.21
N CYS A 337 2.23 -3.04 -0.30
CA CYS A 337 3.31 -2.16 -0.79
C CYS A 337 3.65 -2.26 -2.29
N VAL A 338 2.80 -2.86 -3.11
CA VAL A 338 3.12 -3.13 -4.52
C VAL A 338 3.11 -1.91 -5.44
N GLU A 339 2.69 -0.76 -4.93
CA GLU A 339 2.69 0.53 -5.63
C GLU A 339 3.93 1.38 -5.38
N MET A 340 4.71 1.02 -4.36
CA MET A 340 5.81 1.86 -3.88
C MET A 340 7.06 1.74 -4.74
N HIS A 341 7.74 2.87 -4.91
CA HIS A 341 9.11 2.93 -5.41
C HIS A 341 10.09 3.26 -4.30
N ASP A 342 11.30 2.73 -4.42
CA ASP A 342 12.44 3.03 -3.55
C ASP A 342 12.75 4.52 -3.51
N THR A 343 12.66 5.18 -4.67
CA THR A 343 12.96 6.62 -4.83
C THR A 343 11.94 7.53 -4.16
N GLU A 344 10.78 7.00 -3.76
CA GLU A 344 9.75 7.75 -3.03
C GLU A 344 9.98 7.72 -1.51
N GLN A 345 10.92 6.90 -1.04
CA GLN A 345 11.17 6.66 0.38
C GLN A 345 12.26 7.59 0.89
N PRO A 346 12.15 8.11 2.14
CA PRO A 346 13.21 8.89 2.75
C PRO A 346 14.48 8.05 2.92
N ALA A 347 15.64 8.63 2.65
CA ALA A 347 16.92 7.92 2.62
C ALA A 347 17.28 7.31 3.99
N GLU A 348 16.95 8.02 5.06
CA GLU A 348 17.16 7.61 6.45
C GLU A 348 16.37 6.35 6.85
N ALA A 349 15.29 6.01 6.13
CA ALA A 349 14.52 4.81 6.41
C ALA A 349 15.20 3.52 5.93
N MET A 350 16.29 3.63 5.14
CA MET A 350 16.99 2.47 4.56
C MET A 350 16.00 1.50 3.89
N SER A 351 15.06 2.08 3.16
CA SER A 351 13.84 1.42 2.69
C SER A 351 14.03 0.80 1.30
N ALA A 352 13.47 -0.39 1.07
CA ALA A 352 13.52 -1.12 -0.21
C ALA A 352 12.21 -1.87 -0.54
N PRO A 353 11.09 -1.15 -0.78
CA PRO A 353 9.83 -1.79 -1.13
C PRO A 353 9.91 -2.62 -2.43
N GLN A 354 10.71 -2.21 -3.42
CA GLN A 354 10.77 -2.92 -4.70
C GLN A 354 11.43 -4.30 -4.55
N GLU A 355 12.56 -4.37 -3.87
CA GLU A 355 13.28 -5.62 -3.58
C GLU A 355 12.47 -6.52 -2.66
N LEU A 356 11.78 -5.96 -1.66
CA LEU A 356 10.92 -6.72 -0.76
C LEU A 356 9.76 -7.39 -1.53
N VAL A 357 9.04 -6.65 -2.38
CA VAL A 357 7.98 -7.24 -3.24
C VAL A 357 8.56 -8.35 -4.12
N GLN A 358 9.73 -8.10 -4.72
CA GLN A 358 10.40 -9.09 -5.58
C GLN A 358 10.77 -10.37 -4.80
N GLN A 359 11.27 -10.24 -3.57
CA GLN A 359 11.60 -11.36 -2.69
C GLN A 359 10.36 -12.18 -2.35
N VAL A 360 9.32 -11.53 -1.82
CA VAL A 360 8.11 -12.20 -1.34
C VAL A 360 7.38 -12.91 -2.47
N PHE A 361 7.23 -12.26 -3.62
CA PHE A 361 6.55 -12.84 -4.77
C PHE A 361 7.35 -14.03 -5.33
N SER A 362 8.66 -13.90 -5.43
CA SER A 362 9.54 -14.99 -5.84
C SER A 362 9.46 -16.18 -4.89
N GLY A 363 9.41 -15.94 -3.58
CA GLY A 363 9.21 -16.97 -2.55
C GLY A 363 7.87 -17.69 -2.72
N GLY A 364 6.79 -16.94 -2.94
CA GLY A 364 5.45 -17.48 -3.20
C GLY A 364 5.42 -18.42 -4.41
N TRP A 365 5.88 -17.97 -5.58
CA TRP A 365 5.86 -18.81 -6.78
C TRP A 365 6.83 -19.99 -6.72
N ARG A 366 7.91 -19.91 -5.95
CA ARG A 366 8.83 -21.04 -5.69
C ARG A 366 8.20 -22.15 -4.88
N GLU A 367 7.35 -21.79 -3.93
CA GLU A 367 6.56 -22.73 -3.15
C GLU A 367 5.27 -23.14 -3.88
N GLU A 368 5.15 -22.77 -5.16
CA GLU A 368 4.04 -23.10 -6.07
C GLU A 368 2.66 -22.61 -5.60
N ILE A 369 2.64 -21.58 -4.74
CA ILE A 369 1.40 -20.97 -4.26
C ILE A 369 0.95 -19.80 -5.15
N GLU A 370 -0.31 -19.41 -4.99
CA GLU A 370 -0.85 -18.20 -5.61
C GLU A 370 -0.46 -16.98 -4.77
N VAL A 371 -0.14 -15.88 -5.44
CA VAL A 371 0.22 -14.60 -4.81
C VAL A 371 -0.80 -13.56 -5.24
N GLY A 372 -1.46 -12.90 -4.29
CA GLY A 372 -2.32 -11.73 -4.50
C GLY A 372 -1.61 -10.47 -4.00
N CYS A 373 -2.14 -9.30 -4.33
CA CYS A 373 -1.53 -8.06 -3.83
C CYS A 373 -2.46 -6.88 -3.61
N GLU A 374 -1.96 -5.95 -2.79
CA GLU A 374 -2.61 -4.69 -2.41
C GLU A 374 -1.61 -3.52 -2.50
N ASN A 375 -2.10 -2.32 -2.76
CA ASN A 375 -1.32 -1.11 -2.49
C ASN A 375 -1.45 -0.74 -1.01
N ALA A 376 -0.34 -0.31 -0.39
CA ALA A 376 -0.32 0.03 1.03
C ALA A 376 -0.96 1.38 1.32
N LEU A 377 -0.71 2.38 0.47
CA LEU A 377 -1.19 3.75 0.63
C LEU A 377 -2.13 4.15 -0.52
N SER A 378 -3.04 5.09 -0.24
CA SER A 378 -3.95 5.62 -1.27
C SER A 378 -3.15 6.41 -2.33
N ARG A 379 -3.20 5.97 -3.59
CA ARG A 379 -2.44 6.55 -4.71
C ARG A 379 -3.30 6.64 -5.96
N TYR A 380 -3.33 7.81 -6.60
CA TYR A 380 -4.20 8.10 -7.76
C TYR A 380 -3.42 8.49 -9.03
N ASP A 381 -2.11 8.25 -9.05
CA ASP A 381 -1.16 8.70 -10.07
C ASP A 381 -0.65 7.54 -10.94
N ALA A 382 -0.23 7.86 -12.17
CA ALA A 382 0.20 6.84 -13.13
C ALA A 382 1.45 6.07 -12.67
N THR A 383 2.33 6.70 -11.89
CA THR A 383 3.53 6.08 -11.33
C THR A 383 3.18 4.85 -10.49
N ALA A 384 2.30 5.02 -9.50
CA ALA A 384 1.82 3.93 -8.66
C ALA A 384 1.13 2.83 -9.48
N TYR A 385 0.23 3.21 -10.40
CA TYR A 385 -0.45 2.24 -11.26
C TYR A 385 0.53 1.43 -12.13
N ASN A 386 1.55 2.07 -12.69
CA ASN A 386 2.56 1.40 -13.50
C ASN A 386 3.45 0.46 -12.68
N GLN A 387 3.75 0.82 -11.43
CA GLN A 387 4.48 -0.05 -10.51
C GLN A 387 3.65 -1.28 -10.10
N ILE A 388 2.35 -1.09 -9.80
CA ILE A 388 1.43 -2.20 -9.56
C ILE A 388 1.35 -3.11 -10.80
N LEU A 389 1.25 -2.54 -12.00
CA LEU A 389 1.21 -3.29 -13.26
C LEU A 389 2.48 -4.11 -13.49
N LEU A 390 3.65 -3.54 -13.20
CA LEU A 390 4.93 -4.23 -13.24
C LEU A 390 4.91 -5.41 -12.26
N ASN A 391 4.63 -5.19 -10.98
CA ASN A 391 4.61 -6.25 -9.98
C ASN A 391 3.55 -7.34 -10.28
N SER A 392 2.42 -6.97 -10.89
CA SER A 392 1.34 -7.89 -11.24
C SER A 392 1.69 -8.82 -12.41
N ARG A 393 2.49 -8.34 -13.36
CA ARG A 393 3.02 -9.07 -14.53
C ARG A 393 4.45 -8.64 -14.80
N PRO A 394 5.40 -9.22 -14.07
CA PRO A 394 6.73 -8.67 -13.96
C PRO A 394 7.67 -9.04 -15.11
N ASN A 395 7.21 -9.92 -16.00
CA ASN A 395 7.83 -10.19 -17.30
C ASN A 395 6.86 -9.86 -18.45
N GLY A 396 5.99 -8.89 -18.21
CA GLY A 396 5.00 -8.40 -19.16
C GLY A 396 3.96 -9.42 -19.62
N VAL A 397 3.31 -9.10 -20.73
CA VAL A 397 2.29 -9.92 -21.37
C VAL A 397 2.93 -10.99 -22.26
N ASN A 398 2.53 -12.25 -22.06
CA ASN A 398 2.81 -13.31 -23.02
C ASN A 398 1.70 -13.38 -24.09
N LYS A 399 2.04 -12.98 -25.33
CA LYS A 399 1.11 -13.02 -26.46
C LYS A 399 0.72 -14.44 -26.88
N LYS A 400 1.55 -15.44 -26.59
CA LYS A 400 1.40 -16.83 -27.03
C LYS A 400 0.80 -17.76 -25.96
N GLY A 401 0.53 -17.28 -24.75
CA GLY A 401 0.08 -18.14 -23.64
C GLY A 401 -0.04 -17.41 -22.31
N PRO A 402 -0.05 -18.14 -21.18
CA PRO A 402 0.03 -17.52 -19.86
C PRO A 402 1.39 -16.83 -19.66
N PRO A 403 1.44 -15.72 -18.91
CA PRO A 403 2.70 -15.10 -18.51
C PRO A 403 3.50 -16.05 -17.61
N LYS A 404 4.82 -15.83 -17.54
CA LYS A 404 5.72 -16.65 -16.72
C LYS A 404 5.37 -16.56 -15.24
N PHE A 405 5.16 -15.34 -14.77
CA PHE A 405 4.69 -15.02 -13.42
C PHE A 405 3.56 -14.01 -13.51
N LYS A 406 2.58 -14.15 -12.62
CA LYS A 406 1.40 -13.29 -12.55
C LYS A 406 0.79 -13.42 -11.16
N VAL A 407 0.35 -12.31 -10.59
CA VAL A 407 -0.48 -12.34 -9.39
C VAL A 407 -1.88 -12.90 -9.72
N THR A 408 -2.52 -13.54 -8.75
CA THR A 408 -3.86 -14.12 -8.92
C THR A 408 -4.95 -13.03 -8.91
N SER A 409 -4.74 -11.96 -8.14
CA SER A 409 -5.60 -10.78 -8.08
C SER A 409 -4.83 -9.57 -7.54
N MET A 410 -5.33 -8.38 -7.85
CA MET A 410 -4.92 -7.13 -7.21
C MET A 410 -6.13 -6.48 -6.54
N THR A 411 -5.94 -5.98 -5.32
CA THR A 411 -6.99 -5.32 -4.56
C THR A 411 -6.58 -3.89 -4.21
N TYR A 412 -7.30 -2.91 -4.76
CA TYR A 412 -6.98 -1.50 -4.64
C TYR A 412 -7.54 -0.88 -3.35
N LEU A 413 -6.65 -0.28 -2.56
CA LEU A 413 -6.95 0.52 -1.37
C LEU A 413 -7.07 2.00 -1.78
N ARG A 414 -8.22 2.66 -1.64
CA ARG A 414 -9.56 2.19 -1.24
C ARG A 414 -10.64 2.93 -2.03
N MET A 415 -11.86 2.40 -2.04
CA MET A 415 -13.06 3.16 -2.45
C MET A 415 -13.24 4.39 -1.55
N GLY A 416 -13.18 5.57 -2.15
CA GLY A 416 -13.38 6.85 -1.47
C GLY A 416 -13.58 7.97 -2.48
N ASP A 417 -13.89 9.17 -2.01
CA ASP A 417 -14.24 10.30 -2.87
C ASP A 417 -13.10 10.65 -3.84
N GLY A 418 -11.85 10.62 -3.37
CA GLY A 418 -10.66 10.84 -4.19
C GLY A 418 -10.56 9.88 -5.39
N LEU A 419 -10.97 8.61 -5.25
CA LEU A 419 -10.99 7.67 -6.37
C LEU A 419 -12.00 8.08 -7.45
N PHE A 420 -13.14 8.67 -7.06
CA PHE A 420 -14.25 8.96 -7.94
C PHE A 420 -14.21 10.35 -8.58
N GLU A 421 -13.24 11.20 -8.21
CA GLU A 421 -12.90 12.41 -8.94
C GLU A 421 -12.66 12.10 -10.42
N ALA A 422 -13.09 12.99 -11.32
CA ALA A 422 -13.15 12.69 -12.75
C ALA A 422 -11.79 12.27 -13.36
N LYS A 423 -10.71 13.00 -13.03
CA LYS A 423 -9.35 12.69 -13.50
C LYS A 423 -8.88 11.34 -12.95
N ASN A 424 -8.97 11.15 -11.63
CA ASN A 424 -8.49 9.96 -10.94
C ASN A 424 -9.25 8.72 -11.43
N PHE A 425 -10.58 8.81 -11.56
CA PHE A 425 -11.39 7.70 -12.02
C PHE A 425 -11.14 7.32 -13.48
N LYS A 426 -10.85 8.29 -14.35
CA LYS A 426 -10.43 8.03 -15.74
C LYS A 426 -9.10 7.30 -15.80
N LEU A 427 -8.14 7.71 -14.97
CA LEU A 427 -6.84 7.06 -14.87
C LEU A 427 -6.96 5.64 -14.29
N PHE A 428 -7.71 5.48 -13.20
CA PHE A 428 -8.04 4.20 -12.60
C PHE A 428 -8.72 3.24 -13.58
N SER A 429 -9.68 3.73 -14.38
CA SER A 429 -10.34 2.91 -15.41
C SER A 429 -9.35 2.44 -16.49
N SER A 430 -8.34 3.25 -16.80
CA SER A 430 -7.25 2.87 -17.70
C SER A 430 -6.34 1.84 -17.05
N PHE A 431 -6.01 2.00 -15.77
CA PHE A 431 -5.30 1.01 -14.97
C PHE A 431 -6.02 -0.35 -14.94
N VAL A 432 -7.33 -0.39 -14.67
CA VAL A 432 -8.13 -1.63 -14.69
C VAL A 432 -8.03 -2.31 -16.06
N ARG A 433 -8.19 -1.54 -17.15
CA ARG A 433 -8.04 -2.07 -18.52
C ARG A 433 -6.65 -2.67 -18.77
N LYS A 434 -5.58 -2.04 -18.27
CA LYS A 434 -4.20 -2.55 -18.38
C LYS A 434 -3.98 -3.79 -17.51
N MET A 435 -4.56 -3.87 -16.32
CA MET A 435 -4.57 -5.07 -15.49
C MET A 435 -5.27 -6.24 -16.20
N HIS A 436 -6.29 -5.94 -16.98
CA HIS A 436 -7.01 -6.91 -17.82
C HIS A 436 -6.29 -7.27 -19.12
N ALA A 437 -5.05 -6.80 -19.33
CA ALA A 437 -4.30 -6.97 -20.58
C ALA A 437 -5.09 -6.48 -21.82
N ASP A 438 -5.69 -5.29 -21.69
CA ASP A 438 -6.55 -4.63 -22.69
C ASP A 438 -7.77 -5.47 -23.13
N GLN A 439 -8.16 -6.48 -22.34
CA GLN A 439 -9.41 -7.20 -22.54
C GLN A 439 -10.56 -6.46 -21.86
N ALA A 440 -11.78 -6.67 -22.37
CA ALA A 440 -12.98 -6.32 -21.61
C ALA A 440 -13.09 -7.20 -20.36
N TYR A 441 -13.88 -6.74 -19.38
CA TYR A 441 -14.20 -7.53 -18.19
C TYR A 441 -14.69 -8.94 -18.54
N ILE A 442 -14.13 -9.94 -17.85
CA ILE A 442 -14.50 -11.35 -18.01
C ILE A 442 -15.23 -11.82 -16.73
N PRO A 443 -16.55 -12.09 -16.77
CA PRO A 443 -17.32 -12.44 -15.57
C PRO A 443 -17.00 -13.79 -14.93
N ASP A 444 -16.39 -14.70 -15.68
CA ASP A 444 -16.09 -16.07 -15.23
C ASP A 444 -14.58 -16.19 -14.95
N PRO A 445 -14.16 -16.23 -13.67
CA PRO A 445 -12.74 -16.32 -13.29
C PRO A 445 -12.03 -17.56 -13.84
N ASN A 446 -12.77 -18.63 -14.14
CA ASN A 446 -12.21 -19.88 -14.66
C ASN A 446 -11.62 -19.73 -16.07
N LYS A 447 -11.87 -18.60 -16.75
CA LYS A 447 -11.35 -18.32 -18.09
C LYS A 447 -9.94 -17.72 -18.09
N TYR A 448 -9.46 -17.19 -16.97
CA TYR A 448 -8.19 -16.48 -16.90
C TYR A 448 -7.31 -16.80 -15.68
N ASN A 449 -7.87 -17.43 -14.65
CA ASN A 449 -7.16 -17.88 -13.45
C ASN A 449 -7.23 -19.39 -13.27
N LYS A 450 -6.53 -19.90 -12.25
CA LYS A 450 -6.75 -21.26 -11.75
C LYS A 450 -8.23 -21.38 -11.35
N PRO A 451 -8.96 -22.42 -11.80
CA PRO A 451 -10.38 -22.54 -11.48
C PRO A 451 -10.64 -22.56 -9.97
N ILE A 452 -11.68 -21.85 -9.53
CA ILE A 452 -12.12 -21.87 -8.13
C ILE A 452 -12.94 -23.15 -7.94
N VAL A 453 -12.25 -24.21 -7.54
CA VAL A 453 -12.83 -25.51 -7.25
C VAL A 453 -13.31 -25.58 -5.80
N PRO A 454 -14.20 -26.54 -5.45
CA PRO A 454 -14.51 -26.83 -4.05
C PRO A 454 -13.23 -27.02 -3.23
N LEU A 455 -13.09 -26.23 -2.16
CA LEU A 455 -11.94 -26.23 -1.28
C LEU A 455 -11.73 -27.65 -0.73
N LYS A 456 -10.52 -28.17 -0.93
CA LYS A 456 -10.11 -29.47 -0.41
C LYS A 456 -9.58 -29.31 1.00
N ARG A 457 -9.55 -30.41 1.75
CA ARG A 457 -8.92 -30.44 3.07
C ARG A 457 -7.43 -30.09 2.95
N SER A 458 -6.89 -29.34 3.92
CA SER A 458 -5.45 -29.10 4.05
C SER A 458 -4.65 -30.40 3.92
N LYS A 459 -3.49 -30.33 3.26
CA LYS A 459 -2.51 -31.42 3.19
C LYS A 459 -2.01 -31.81 4.60
N PRO A 460 -1.27 -32.92 4.80
CA PRO A 460 -0.71 -33.30 6.12
C PRO A 460 0.25 -32.26 6.69
N LYS A 461 0.22 -32.04 8.03
CA LYS A 461 1.01 -31.00 8.73
C LYS A 461 2.48 -31.04 8.33
N ILE A 462 3.03 -29.89 7.93
CA ILE A 462 4.45 -29.75 7.60
C ILE A 462 5.20 -29.52 8.92
N PRO A 463 6.18 -30.36 9.30
CA PRO A 463 6.98 -30.13 10.49
C PRO A 463 7.73 -28.80 10.41
N ILE A 464 7.90 -28.12 11.55
CA ILE A 464 8.58 -26.82 11.58
C ILE A 464 10.01 -26.89 11.02
N SER A 465 10.71 -28.01 11.21
CA SER A 465 12.05 -28.22 10.63
C SER A 465 12.06 -28.18 9.10
N VAL A 466 11.03 -28.73 8.46
CA VAL A 466 10.87 -28.72 6.99
C VAL A 466 10.43 -27.34 6.49
N LEU A 467 9.64 -26.61 7.29
CA LEU A 467 9.37 -25.20 7.02
C LEU A 467 10.67 -24.40 7.05
N MET A 468 11.55 -24.64 8.01
CA MET A 468 12.82 -23.92 8.16
C MET A 468 13.83 -24.19 7.04
N GLU A 469 13.73 -25.29 6.29
CA GLU A 469 14.51 -25.47 5.06
C GLU A 469 14.22 -24.36 4.03
N ALA A 470 13.03 -23.72 4.09
CA ALA A 470 12.68 -22.61 3.22
C ALA A 470 13.45 -21.32 3.54
N THR A 471 14.20 -21.27 4.64
CA THR A 471 15.03 -20.12 5.01
C THR A 471 16.27 -19.96 4.12
N GLU A 472 16.65 -21.00 3.38
CA GLU A 472 17.72 -20.90 2.38
C GLU A 472 17.39 -19.78 1.39
N VAL A 473 18.31 -18.82 1.25
CA VAL A 473 18.16 -17.68 0.34
C VAL A 473 18.38 -18.14 -1.09
N ILE A 474 17.45 -17.79 -1.97
CA ILE A 474 17.56 -18.06 -3.40
C ILE A 474 17.34 -16.73 -4.15
N PRO A 475 18.18 -16.37 -5.15
CA PRO A 475 18.09 -15.08 -5.83
C PRO A 475 16.69 -14.83 -6.43
N PRO A 476 16.06 -13.66 -6.28
CA PRO A 476 14.69 -13.46 -6.78
C PRO A 476 14.57 -13.65 -8.31
N PHE A 477 13.34 -13.88 -8.80
CA PHE A 477 13.07 -13.83 -10.24
C PHE A 477 13.27 -12.42 -10.78
N GLN A 478 13.84 -12.31 -11.97
CA GLN A 478 14.20 -11.03 -12.59
C GLN A 478 12.98 -10.29 -13.12
N TRP A 479 12.77 -9.06 -12.65
CA TRP A 479 11.73 -8.12 -13.12
C TRP A 479 12.22 -7.37 -14.34
N ASP A 480 11.31 -7.07 -15.24
CA ASP A 480 11.55 -6.06 -16.27
C ASP A 480 11.70 -4.69 -15.57
N GLU A 481 12.39 -3.74 -16.22
CA GLU A 481 12.59 -2.40 -15.63
C GLU A 481 11.28 -1.61 -15.49
N GLU A 482 10.32 -1.88 -16.36
CA GLU A 482 9.02 -1.22 -16.41
C GLU A 482 7.96 -2.15 -17.01
N THR A 483 6.69 -1.88 -16.70
CA THR A 483 5.58 -2.62 -17.30
C THR A 483 5.47 -2.34 -18.81
N ASP A 484 5.15 -3.37 -19.59
CA ASP A 484 4.82 -3.27 -21.02
C ASP A 484 3.39 -2.72 -21.28
N MET A 485 2.61 -2.51 -20.22
CA MET A 485 1.19 -2.13 -20.28
C MET A 485 0.93 -0.83 -19.53
N LYS A 486 1.75 0.20 -19.75
CA LYS A 486 1.67 1.47 -19.00
C LYS A 486 0.31 2.17 -19.13
N VAL A 487 -0.05 2.84 -18.06
CA VAL A 487 -1.03 3.92 -18.02
C VAL A 487 -0.28 5.24 -18.18
N VAL A 488 -0.83 6.13 -19.00
CA VAL A 488 -0.28 7.46 -19.25
C VAL A 488 -1.27 8.48 -18.71
N GLU A 489 -0.80 9.46 -17.94
CA GLU A 489 -1.60 10.65 -17.65
C GLU A 489 -1.72 11.47 -18.94
N GLU A 490 -2.93 11.62 -19.45
CA GLU A 490 -3.19 12.63 -20.48
C GLU A 490 -2.88 13.99 -19.86
N ALA A 491 -1.77 14.61 -20.27
CA ALA A 491 -1.61 16.04 -20.09
C ALA A 491 -2.71 16.70 -20.92
N GLU A 492 -3.63 17.43 -20.30
CA GLU A 492 -4.47 18.39 -21.03
C GLU A 492 -3.53 19.50 -21.53
N SER A 493 -2.87 19.26 -22.66
CA SER A 493 -1.95 20.21 -23.28
C SER A 493 -2.74 21.31 -23.98
N VAL A 494 -2.72 22.52 -23.42
CA VAL A 494 -2.84 23.74 -24.23
C VAL A 494 -1.41 24.28 -24.36
N GLU A 495 -0.69 23.84 -25.39
CA GLU A 495 0.76 24.00 -25.50
C GLU A 495 1.20 25.48 -25.51
N ILE A 496 2.11 25.84 -24.61
CA ILE A 496 2.91 27.09 -24.62
C ILE A 496 4.29 26.76 -25.22
N ALA A 497 4.32 26.09 -26.37
CA ALA A 497 5.56 25.67 -27.03
C ALA A 497 6.02 26.67 -28.10
N ASN A 498 7.32 26.69 -28.41
CA ASN A 498 7.85 27.42 -29.56
C ASN A 498 7.40 26.68 -30.84
N GLU A 499 6.74 27.37 -31.77
CA GLU A 499 6.19 26.75 -32.98
C GLU A 499 7.26 26.21 -33.94
N GLU A 500 8.49 26.74 -33.92
CA GLU A 500 9.58 26.32 -34.81
C GLU A 500 10.37 25.12 -34.26
N THR A 501 10.52 25.02 -32.93
CA THR A 501 11.41 24.01 -32.30
C THR A 501 10.67 23.00 -31.42
N GLY A 502 9.37 23.21 -31.17
CA GLY A 502 8.56 22.39 -30.28
C GLY A 502 8.96 22.44 -28.81
N THR A 503 9.95 23.28 -28.42
CA THR A 503 10.46 23.34 -27.04
C THR A 503 10.91 24.77 -26.65
N ARG A 504 10.96 25.06 -25.34
CA ARG A 504 11.53 26.30 -24.80
C ARG A 504 12.96 26.02 -24.32
N SER A 505 13.96 26.54 -25.03
CA SER A 505 15.39 26.23 -24.84
C SER A 505 15.95 26.62 -23.46
N PHE A 506 15.26 27.53 -22.75
CA PHE A 506 15.63 27.98 -21.41
C PHE A 506 15.11 27.08 -20.27
N LEU A 507 14.21 26.13 -20.55
CA LEU A 507 13.69 25.21 -19.53
C LEU A 507 14.67 24.06 -19.30
N LYS A 508 15.52 24.17 -18.27
CA LYS A 508 16.31 23.02 -17.77
C LYS A 508 15.56 22.34 -16.62
N LYS A 509 15.35 21.02 -16.72
CA LYS A 509 14.81 20.19 -15.62
C LYS A 509 15.74 20.33 -14.39
N GLY A 510 15.20 20.77 -13.25
CA GLY A 510 15.98 20.89 -12.01
C GLY A 510 15.66 22.06 -11.08
N VAL A 511 14.64 22.89 -11.37
CA VAL A 511 14.18 23.95 -10.47
C VAL A 511 12.94 23.49 -9.72
N TYR A 512 13.00 23.46 -8.38
CA TYR A 512 11.81 23.26 -7.55
C TYR A 512 10.91 24.48 -7.65
N VAL A 513 9.66 24.28 -8.04
CA VAL A 513 8.64 25.34 -8.12
C VAL A 513 7.52 25.03 -7.14
N ALA A 514 7.44 25.80 -6.05
CA ALA A 514 6.39 25.64 -5.06
C ALA A 514 5.01 25.80 -5.70
N ASN A 515 4.12 24.83 -5.45
CA ASN A 515 2.73 24.91 -5.85
C ASN A 515 1.95 25.81 -4.89
N ILE A 516 1.62 27.03 -5.32
CA ILE A 516 0.97 28.06 -4.49
C ILE A 516 -0.48 28.34 -4.92
N GLY A 517 -1.10 27.41 -5.65
CA GLY A 517 -2.45 27.58 -6.20
C GLY A 517 -2.53 28.64 -7.31
N VAL A 518 -3.71 28.80 -7.90
CA VAL A 518 -3.93 29.68 -9.06
C VAL A 518 -3.72 31.16 -8.69
N GLN A 519 -4.31 31.62 -7.58
CA GLN A 519 -4.15 32.99 -7.11
C GLN A 519 -2.70 33.32 -6.72
N GLY A 520 -2.01 32.39 -6.06
CA GLY A 520 -0.59 32.56 -5.76
C GLY A 520 0.26 32.60 -7.04
N SER A 521 -0.05 31.77 -8.03
CA SER A 521 0.66 31.75 -9.32
C SER A 521 0.47 33.06 -10.08
N ALA A 522 -0.74 33.62 -10.11
CA ALA A 522 -1.00 34.95 -10.69
C ALA A 522 -0.22 36.06 -9.94
N TYR A 523 -0.24 36.03 -8.61
CA TYR A 523 0.56 36.97 -7.81
C TYR A 523 2.07 36.87 -8.11
N ARG A 524 2.60 35.65 -8.21
CA ARG A 524 4.02 35.41 -8.51
C ARG A 524 4.39 35.81 -9.93
N LEU A 525 3.51 35.60 -10.92
CA LEU A 525 3.67 36.13 -12.29
C LEU A 525 3.81 37.66 -12.27
N ARG A 526 2.94 38.34 -11.54
CA ARG A 526 2.98 39.81 -11.40
C ARG A 526 4.26 40.28 -10.71
N GLN A 527 4.65 39.62 -9.63
CA GLN A 527 5.88 39.93 -8.91
C GLN A 527 7.12 39.72 -9.78
N TYR A 528 7.20 38.62 -10.51
CA TYR A 528 8.36 38.31 -11.34
C TYR A 528 8.41 39.18 -12.59
N ALA A 529 7.26 39.62 -13.11
CA ALA A 529 7.23 40.63 -14.15
C ALA A 529 7.81 41.97 -13.66
N PHE A 530 7.44 42.40 -12.45
CA PHE A 530 8.04 43.58 -11.82
C PHE A 530 9.55 43.44 -11.61
N ASP A 531 9.99 42.30 -11.06
CA ASP A 531 11.40 42.00 -10.82
C ASP A 531 12.23 42.04 -12.13
N LEU A 532 11.67 41.50 -13.23
CA LEU A 532 12.34 41.47 -14.54
C LEU A 532 12.43 42.84 -15.20
N LEU A 533 11.48 43.76 -14.95
CA LEU A 533 11.57 45.14 -15.41
C LEU A 533 12.78 45.87 -14.79
N GLY A 534 13.16 45.49 -13.57
CA GLY A 534 14.36 46.00 -12.89
C GLY A 534 15.70 45.58 -13.54
N LEU A 535 15.68 44.65 -14.50
CA LEU A 535 16.90 44.29 -15.25
C LEU A 535 17.41 45.44 -16.14
N ALA A 536 16.59 46.44 -16.45
CA ALA A 536 16.99 47.63 -17.19
C ALA A 536 18.21 48.32 -16.56
N ASP A 537 18.25 48.38 -15.22
CA ASP A 537 19.30 49.06 -14.47
C ASP A 537 20.66 48.36 -14.60
N LEU A 538 20.67 47.08 -14.96
CA LEU A 538 21.87 46.25 -15.10
C LEU A 538 22.45 46.26 -16.52
N MET A 539 21.75 46.87 -17.48
CA MET A 539 22.22 46.98 -18.86
C MET A 539 23.41 47.94 -18.94
N GLY A 540 24.51 47.51 -19.57
CA GLY A 540 25.74 48.30 -19.72
C GLY A 540 26.73 48.24 -18.53
N GLN A 541 26.42 47.51 -17.45
CA GLN A 541 27.31 47.37 -16.27
C GLN A 541 28.24 46.14 -16.31
N ASP A 542 28.52 45.59 -17.49
CA ASP A 542 29.29 44.33 -17.68
C ASP A 542 28.78 43.15 -16.83
N ALA A 543 27.47 43.11 -16.59
CA ALA A 543 26.79 42.16 -15.70
C ALA A 543 26.09 41.00 -16.45
N TRP A 544 26.58 40.63 -17.63
CA TRP A 544 25.94 39.69 -18.56
C TRP A 544 25.58 38.33 -17.96
N SER A 545 26.47 37.75 -17.15
CA SER A 545 26.23 36.47 -16.48
C SER A 545 25.09 36.58 -15.45
N TYR A 546 24.99 37.70 -14.73
CA TYR A 546 23.92 37.91 -13.76
C TYR A 546 22.59 38.11 -14.47
N PHE A 547 22.58 38.96 -15.51
CA PHE A 547 21.41 39.20 -16.36
C PHE A 547 20.85 37.88 -16.92
N SER A 548 21.72 37.04 -17.51
CA SER A 548 21.33 35.76 -18.08
C SER A 548 20.74 34.78 -17.04
N LYS A 549 21.40 34.63 -15.88
CA LYS A 549 20.93 33.72 -14.81
C LYS A 549 19.61 34.19 -14.20
N TYR A 550 19.49 35.48 -13.94
CA TYR A 550 18.30 36.07 -13.33
C TYR A 550 17.10 35.98 -14.27
N LEU A 551 17.29 36.35 -15.54
CA LEU A 551 16.28 36.21 -16.59
C LEU A 551 15.81 34.76 -16.69
N CYS A 552 16.73 33.80 -16.83
CA CYS A 552 16.40 32.38 -16.96
C CYS A 552 15.62 31.85 -15.75
N LEU A 553 16.08 32.13 -14.52
CA LEU A 553 15.43 31.61 -13.31
C LEU A 553 13.98 32.10 -13.20
N LYS A 554 13.76 33.41 -13.37
CA LYS A 554 12.44 34.02 -13.23
C LYS A 554 11.49 33.57 -14.33
N THR A 555 11.94 33.54 -15.59
CA THR A 555 11.09 33.15 -16.72
C THR A 555 10.76 31.66 -16.71
N THR A 556 11.66 30.79 -16.20
CA THR A 556 11.33 29.38 -15.95
C THR A 556 10.18 29.24 -14.96
N VAL A 557 10.21 29.96 -13.83
CA VAL A 557 9.10 29.91 -12.86
C VAL A 557 7.82 30.48 -13.46
N MET A 558 7.91 31.61 -14.17
CA MET A 558 6.76 32.21 -14.85
C MET A 558 6.13 31.25 -15.85
N TYR A 559 6.91 30.41 -16.54
CA TYR A 559 6.38 29.42 -17.47
C TYR A 559 5.41 28.44 -16.78
N TYR A 560 5.82 27.88 -15.64
CA TYR A 560 4.97 26.98 -14.86
C TYR A 560 3.75 27.69 -14.26
N ASP A 561 3.89 28.96 -13.87
CA ASP A 561 2.76 29.72 -13.34
C ASP A 561 1.76 30.11 -14.44
N PHE A 562 2.23 30.44 -15.64
CA PHE A 562 1.36 30.67 -16.80
C PHE A 562 0.56 29.42 -17.15
N ASP A 563 1.21 28.25 -17.20
CA ASP A 563 0.53 26.96 -17.44
C ASP A 563 -0.61 26.72 -16.44
N LYS A 564 -0.36 26.97 -15.15
CA LYS A 564 -1.38 26.86 -14.10
C LYS A 564 -2.52 27.87 -14.26
N VAL A 565 -2.20 29.14 -14.50
CA VAL A 565 -3.21 30.21 -14.65
C VAL A 565 -4.05 29.99 -15.90
N ILE A 566 -3.44 29.60 -17.02
CA ILE A 566 -4.13 29.29 -18.29
C ILE A 566 -5.02 28.06 -18.13
N SER A 567 -4.51 26.99 -17.50
CA SER A 567 -5.29 25.76 -17.28
C SER A 567 -6.57 26.04 -16.48
N ALA A 568 -6.49 26.91 -15.49
CA ALA A 568 -7.61 27.29 -14.62
C ALA A 568 -8.50 28.43 -15.18
N ALA A 569 -8.11 29.10 -16.25
CA ALA A 569 -8.87 30.21 -16.83
C ALA A 569 -10.15 29.75 -17.52
N ASN A 570 -11.14 30.64 -17.61
CA ASN A 570 -12.34 30.39 -18.40
C ASN A 570 -11.99 30.17 -19.88
N PRO A 571 -12.73 29.30 -20.62
CA PRO A 571 -12.43 29.02 -22.03
C PRO A 571 -12.25 30.27 -22.90
N ASP A 572 -13.01 31.33 -22.66
CA ASP A 572 -12.93 32.58 -23.43
C ASP A 572 -11.67 33.41 -23.15
N GLN A 573 -11.01 33.17 -22.00
CA GLN A 573 -9.79 33.87 -21.58
C GLN A 573 -8.52 33.11 -21.96
N LYS A 574 -8.61 31.78 -22.14
CA LYS A 574 -7.46 30.91 -22.47
C LYS A 574 -6.68 31.40 -23.70
N PRO A 575 -7.31 31.69 -24.86
CA PRO A 575 -6.57 32.11 -26.06
C PRO A 575 -5.74 33.36 -25.83
N ALA A 576 -6.30 34.36 -25.15
CA ALA A 576 -5.63 35.63 -24.93
C ALA A 576 -4.48 35.52 -23.91
N LEU A 577 -4.55 34.59 -22.95
CA LEU A 577 -3.48 34.33 -21.99
C LEU A 577 -2.37 33.47 -22.59
N THR A 578 -2.72 32.47 -23.40
CA THR A 578 -1.76 31.65 -24.16
C THR A 578 -0.97 32.50 -25.15
N ASP A 579 -1.63 33.39 -25.90
CA ASP A 579 -0.97 34.32 -26.83
C ASP A 579 0.03 35.24 -26.12
N LEU A 580 -0.35 35.80 -24.96
CA LEU A 580 0.54 36.61 -24.13
C LEU A 580 1.77 35.81 -23.64
N ALA A 581 1.55 34.59 -23.14
CA ALA A 581 2.61 33.73 -22.66
C ALA A 581 3.58 33.37 -23.80
N ASN A 582 3.07 33.00 -24.98
CA ASN A 582 3.89 32.67 -26.14
C ASN A 582 4.75 33.86 -26.58
N LYS A 583 4.15 35.03 -26.78
CA LYS A 583 4.88 36.25 -27.15
C LYS A 583 5.96 36.61 -26.15
N LEU A 584 5.67 36.50 -24.85
CA LEU A 584 6.64 36.73 -23.80
C LEU A 584 7.83 35.78 -23.90
N PHE A 585 7.58 34.48 -24.01
CA PHE A 585 8.65 33.48 -24.01
C PHE A 585 9.45 33.47 -25.32
N ASP A 586 8.83 33.79 -26.46
CA ASP A 586 9.54 33.99 -27.73
C ASP A 586 10.54 35.15 -27.62
N ASN A 587 10.11 36.26 -27.02
CA ASN A 587 10.99 37.43 -26.84
C ASN A 587 12.06 37.21 -25.76
N VAL A 588 11.76 36.44 -24.72
CA VAL A 588 12.76 35.99 -23.73
C VAL A 588 13.85 35.14 -24.38
N GLU A 589 13.50 34.24 -25.32
CA GLU A 589 14.49 33.44 -26.05
C GLU A 589 15.43 34.32 -26.88
N LYS A 590 14.88 35.26 -27.65
CA LYS A 590 15.67 36.23 -28.42
C LYS A 590 16.57 37.08 -27.50
N LEU A 591 16.03 37.54 -26.38
CA LEU A 591 16.78 38.31 -25.39
C LEU A 591 17.93 37.49 -24.80
N GLN A 592 17.71 36.21 -24.48
CA GLN A 592 18.78 35.33 -24.01
C GLN A 592 19.87 35.10 -25.06
N GLU A 593 19.50 34.97 -26.33
CA GLU A 593 20.48 34.86 -27.42
C GLU A 593 21.32 36.13 -27.58
N ALA A 594 20.69 37.30 -27.54
CA ALA A 594 21.37 38.60 -27.60
C ALA A 594 22.36 38.77 -26.43
N VAL A 595 21.95 38.39 -25.22
CA VAL A 595 22.78 38.39 -24.01
C VAL A 595 23.95 37.40 -24.12
N LYS A 596 23.74 36.21 -24.69
CA LYS A 596 24.82 35.23 -24.94
C LYS A 596 25.84 35.74 -25.95
N LYS A 597 25.39 36.46 -26.99
CA LYS A 597 26.26 37.12 -27.97
C LYS A 597 26.93 38.39 -27.43
N GLN A 598 26.54 38.84 -26.23
CA GLN A 598 26.97 40.11 -25.62
C GLN A 598 26.76 41.31 -26.55
N SER A 599 25.68 41.28 -27.35
CA SER A 599 25.33 42.35 -28.27
C SER A 599 24.44 43.36 -27.55
N MET A 600 25.01 44.51 -27.18
CA MET A 600 24.26 45.60 -26.53
C MET A 600 23.06 46.08 -27.37
N PRO A 601 23.21 46.39 -28.68
CA PRO A 601 22.08 46.87 -29.49
C PRO A 601 20.94 45.85 -29.61
N GLU A 602 21.27 44.56 -29.77
CA GLU A 602 20.25 43.49 -29.83
C GLU A 602 19.57 43.30 -28.48
N THR A 603 20.34 43.35 -27.39
CA THR A 603 19.81 43.23 -26.02
C THR A 603 18.85 44.38 -25.72
N GLU A 604 19.20 45.62 -26.07
CA GLU A 604 18.34 46.79 -25.90
C GLU A 604 17.04 46.68 -26.68
N SER A 605 17.10 46.25 -27.95
CA SER A 605 15.91 46.05 -28.77
C SER A 605 14.99 44.96 -28.22
N CYS A 606 15.53 43.78 -27.90
CA CYS A 606 14.73 42.67 -27.36
C CYS A 606 14.17 42.98 -25.97
N PHE A 607 14.92 43.72 -25.16
CA PHE A 607 14.48 44.09 -23.81
C PHE A 607 13.36 45.12 -23.83
N ALA A 608 13.35 46.05 -24.79
CA ALA A 608 12.24 47.00 -24.98
C ALA A 608 10.92 46.29 -25.32
N GLU A 609 10.95 45.29 -26.20
CA GLU A 609 9.78 44.47 -26.52
C GLU A 609 9.32 43.62 -25.33
N THR A 610 10.27 43.02 -24.61
CA THR A 610 10.01 42.24 -23.41
C THR A 610 9.37 43.11 -22.33
N THR A 611 9.83 44.35 -22.16
CA THR A 611 9.29 45.34 -21.22
C THR A 611 7.79 45.60 -21.44
N ALA A 612 7.37 45.75 -22.69
CA ALA A 612 5.95 45.96 -23.02
C ALA A 612 5.10 44.73 -22.61
N LEU A 613 5.58 43.52 -22.90
CA LEU A 613 4.91 42.27 -22.56
C LEU A 613 4.84 42.05 -21.04
N LEU A 614 5.92 42.35 -20.31
CA LEU A 614 5.93 42.28 -18.84
C LEU A 614 4.92 43.27 -18.21
N GLY A 615 4.76 44.46 -18.79
CA GLY A 615 3.72 45.41 -18.39
C GLY A 615 2.30 44.87 -18.61
N GLU A 616 2.08 44.13 -19.69
CA GLU A 616 0.81 43.45 -19.94
C GLU A 616 0.57 42.30 -18.95
N VAL A 617 1.60 41.50 -18.61
CA VAL A 617 1.52 40.49 -17.54
C VAL A 617 1.10 41.13 -16.22
N MET A 618 1.74 42.24 -15.83
CA MET A 618 1.40 42.94 -14.60
C MET A 618 -0.05 43.43 -14.56
N THR A 619 -0.58 43.85 -15.71
CA THR A 619 -1.97 44.34 -15.84
C THR A 619 -2.98 43.21 -15.76
N ARG A 620 -2.71 42.08 -16.44
CA ARG A 620 -3.65 40.94 -16.48
C ARG A 620 -3.62 40.07 -15.23
N MET A 621 -2.54 40.13 -14.45
CA MET A 621 -2.38 39.38 -13.21
C MET A 621 -2.69 40.23 -11.94
N ALA A 622 -3.19 41.46 -12.13
CA ALA A 622 -3.67 42.33 -11.05
C ALA A 622 -5.10 41.95 -10.65
#